data_AF-A0A226MQY0-F1
#
_entry.id   AF-A0A226MQY0-F1
#
_cell.length_a   1.000
_cell.length_b   1.000
_cell.length_c   1.000
_cell.angle_alpha   90.00
_cell.angle_beta   90.00
_cell.angle_gamma   90.00
#
_symmetry.space_group_name_H-M   'P 1'
#
loop_
_entity.id
_entity.type
_entity.pdbx_description
1 polymer ?
#
loop_
_entity_poly.entity_id
_entity_poly.type
_entity_poly.pdbx_seq_one_letter_code
_entity_poly.pdbx_strand_id
1 'polypeptide(L)'
;MDDFQAGEETSFVVDEVSNIIKEAIESAIGGNVYQHNKVNQWTTSVVEQSLSQLTKLGKPFKYIGTCTVRWENKTMYCIVSAFGLAI
;
A
#
# COMPACT_ATOMS: atom_id res chain seq x y z
N MET A 1 36.28 0.78 -1.90
CA MET A 1 35.45 0.32 -3.03
C MET A 1 34.18 -0.19 -2.37
N ASP A 2 33.46 0.73 -1.72
CA ASP A 2 32.44 0.42 -0.70
C ASP A 2 31.21 1.34 -0.82
N ASP A 3 31.16 2.18 -1.86
CA ASP A 3 30.04 3.09 -2.14
C ASP A 3 28.97 2.45 -3.04
N PHE A 4 29.18 1.23 -3.54
CA PHE A 4 28.26 0.58 -4.47
C PHE A 4 27.20 -0.29 -3.77
N GLN A 5 27.35 -0.55 -2.47
CA GLN A 5 26.48 -1.49 -1.74
C GLN A 5 25.32 -0.80 -0.99
N ALA A 6 25.43 0.50 -0.69
CA ALA A 6 24.37 1.28 -0.05
C ALA A 6 23.14 1.51 -0.96
N GLY A 7 23.33 1.41 -2.29
CA GLY A 7 22.27 1.63 -3.27
C GLY A 7 21.22 0.52 -3.36
N GLU A 8 21.55 -0.71 -2.96
CA GLU A 8 20.60 -1.84 -2.95
C GLU A 8 19.81 -1.92 -1.63
N GLU A 9 20.44 -1.57 -0.50
CA GLU A 9 19.80 -1.60 0.82
C GLU A 9 18.76 -0.48 1.02
N THR A 10 18.90 0.61 0.27
CA THR A 10 17.96 1.74 0.18
C THR A 10 17.11 1.71 -1.11
N SER A 11 17.08 0.58 -1.82
CA SER A 11 16.23 0.48 -3.00
C SER A 11 14.79 0.20 -2.60
N PHE A 12 13.90 1.14 -2.92
CA PHE A 12 12.45 0.97 -2.81
C PHE A 12 12.01 0.06 -3.95
N VAL A 13 11.83 -1.23 -3.66
CA VAL A 13 11.46 -2.22 -4.67
C VAL A 13 9.98 -2.03 -5.01
N VAL A 14 9.72 -1.33 -6.11
CA VAL A 14 8.36 -0.98 -6.56
C VAL A 14 7.49 -2.21 -6.74
N ASP A 15 8.07 -3.33 -7.18
CA ASP A 15 7.34 -4.58 -7.38
C ASP A 15 6.87 -5.20 -6.05
N GLU A 16 7.74 -5.21 -5.04
CA GLU A 16 7.43 -5.67 -3.68
C GLU A 16 6.32 -4.82 -3.05
N VAL A 17 6.42 -3.50 -3.17
CA VAL A 17 5.41 -2.56 -2.69
C VAL A 17 4.09 -2.74 -3.43
N SER A 18 4.14 -2.95 -4.74
CA SER A 18 2.94 -3.20 -5.54
C SER A 18 2.25 -4.50 -5.14
N ASN A 19 3.01 -5.55 -4.82
CA ASN A 19 2.46 -6.82 -4.36
C ASN A 19 1.85 -6.69 -2.96
N ILE A 20 2.51 -6.00 -2.04
CA ILE A 20 1.97 -5.68 -0.71
C ILE A 20 0.63 -4.94 -0.82
N ILE A 21 0.55 -3.92 -1.69
CA ILE A 21 -0.67 -3.14 -1.90
C ILE A 21 -1.77 -4.02 -2.49
N LYS A 22 -1.47 -4.85 -3.49
CA LYS A 22 -2.44 -5.78 -4.08
C LYS A 22 -3.00 -6.73 -3.02
N GLU A 23 -2.15 -7.35 -2.22
CA GLU A 23 -2.56 -8.25 -1.13
C GLU A 23 -3.42 -7.52 -0.09
N ALA A 24 -3.06 -6.29 0.29
CA ALA A 24 -3.85 -5.49 1.23
C ALA A 24 -5.25 -5.15 0.68
N ILE A 25 -5.34 -4.85 -0.62
CA ILE A 25 -6.62 -4.59 -1.30
C ILE A 25 -7.45 -5.89 -1.36
N GLU A 26 -6.87 -7.00 -1.82
CA GLU A 26 -7.56 -8.29 -1.91
C GLU A 26 -8.03 -8.77 -0.53
N SER A 27 -7.22 -8.58 0.52
CA SER A 27 -7.57 -8.90 1.89
C SER A 27 -8.73 -8.04 2.43
N ALA A 28 -8.72 -6.73 2.15
CA ALA A 28 -9.72 -5.81 2.69
C ALA A 28 -11.07 -5.85 1.94
N ILE A 29 -11.02 -5.95 0.60
CA ILE A 29 -12.21 -5.83 -0.26
C ILE A 29 -12.40 -7.01 -1.23
N GLY A 30 -11.40 -7.87 -1.43
CA GLY A 30 -11.49 -9.03 -2.30
C GLY A 30 -12.62 -9.96 -1.87
N GLY A 31 -13.47 -10.35 -2.82
CA GLY A 31 -14.63 -11.20 -2.57
C GLY A 31 -15.84 -10.51 -1.92
N ASN A 32 -15.74 -9.23 -1.53
CA ASN A 32 -16.87 -8.48 -0.98
C ASN A 32 -17.64 -7.73 -2.09
N VAL A 33 -18.97 -7.78 -2.03
CA VAL A 33 -19.83 -6.92 -2.86
C VAL A 33 -19.76 -5.49 -2.34
N TYR A 34 -19.78 -4.50 -3.22
CA TYR A 34 -19.73 -3.09 -2.83
C TYR A 34 -20.80 -2.74 -1.78
N GLN A 35 -20.35 -2.15 -0.67
CA GLN A 35 -21.19 -1.70 0.44
C GLN A 35 -20.73 -0.31 0.85
N HIS A 36 -21.53 0.72 0.51
CA HIS A 36 -21.20 2.11 0.76
C HIS A 36 -20.82 2.39 2.23
N ASN A 37 -21.54 1.78 3.18
CA ASN A 37 -21.30 1.95 4.62
C ASN A 37 -19.94 1.41 5.09
N LYS A 38 -19.34 0.46 4.34
CA LYS A 38 -18.04 -0.13 4.67
C LYS A 38 -16.88 0.52 3.95
N VAL A 39 -17.12 1.42 3.00
CA VAL A 39 -16.07 2.08 2.20
C VAL A 39 -15.03 2.75 3.09
N ASN A 40 -15.45 3.45 4.15
CA ASN A 40 -14.52 4.09 5.10
C ASN A 40 -13.66 3.04 5.83
N GLN A 41 -14.28 1.97 6.32
CA GLN A 41 -13.57 0.89 7.02
C GLN A 41 -12.58 0.17 6.09
N TRP A 42 -12.99 -0.13 4.85
CA TRP A 42 -12.13 -0.74 3.85
C TRP A 42 -10.93 0.16 3.53
N THR A 43 -11.17 1.46 3.35
CA THR A 43 -10.10 2.44 3.10
C THR A 43 -9.08 2.43 4.22
N THR A 44 -9.52 2.50 5.48
CA THR A 44 -8.63 2.41 6.65
C THR A 44 -7.87 1.10 6.68
N SER A 45 -8.56 -0.03 6.47
CA SER A 45 -7.95 -1.35 6.54
C SER A 45 -6.88 -1.55 5.46
N VAL A 46 -7.10 -1.06 4.22
CA VAL A 46 -6.11 -1.14 3.14
C VAL A 46 -4.84 -0.34 3.50
N VAL A 47 -5.01 0.88 4.06
CA VAL A 47 -3.88 1.73 4.45
C VAL A 47 -3.09 1.10 5.59
N GLU A 48 -3.77 0.63 6.63
CA GLU A 48 -3.11 0.00 7.79
C GLU A 48 -2.37 -1.28 7.40
N GLN A 49 -2.98 -2.15 6.59
CA GLN A 49 -2.34 -3.37 6.11
C GLN A 49 -1.12 -3.06 5.25
N SER A 50 -1.23 -2.13 4.30
CA SER A 50 -0.12 -1.73 3.43
C SER A 50 1.04 -1.17 4.24
N LEU A 51 0.78 -0.22 5.16
CA LEU A 51 1.80 0.39 5.99
C LEU A 51 2.43 -0.63 6.96
N SER A 52 1.63 -1.52 7.55
CA SER A 52 2.14 -2.56 8.46
C SER A 52 3.10 -3.52 7.75
N GLN A 53 2.82 -3.91 6.51
CA GLN A 53 3.73 -4.75 5.74
C GLN A 53 4.99 -3.97 5.32
N LEU A 54 4.85 -2.69 4.92
CA LEU A 54 5.99 -1.84 4.56
C LEU A 54 6.95 -1.59 5.74
N THR A 55 6.44 -1.44 6.97
CA THR A 55 7.31 -1.28 8.15
C THR A 55 8.04 -2.56 8.54
N LYS A 56 7.48 -3.75 8.24
CA LYS A 56 8.15 -5.04 8.47
C LYS A 56 9.36 -5.27 7.57
N LEU A 57 9.44 -4.56 6.44
CA LEU A 57 10.64 -4.59 5.59
C LEU A 57 11.88 -4.05 6.31
N GLY A 58 11.70 -3.36 7.45
CA GLY A 58 12.81 -2.93 8.32
C GLY A 58 13.74 -1.88 7.69
N LYS A 59 13.40 -1.40 6.49
CA LYS A 59 14.19 -0.40 5.79
C LYS A 59 13.97 0.99 6.40
N PRO A 60 15.02 1.84 6.51
CA PRO A 60 14.97 3.15 7.15
C PRO A 60 14.28 4.20 6.27
N PHE A 61 13.01 3.98 5.94
CA PHE A 61 12.18 4.92 5.20
C PHE A 61 11.06 5.47 6.07
N LYS A 62 10.70 6.72 5.81
CA LYS A 62 9.42 7.27 6.23
C LYS A 62 8.35 6.93 5.19
N TYR A 63 7.43 6.04 5.53
CA TYR A 63 6.34 5.62 4.64
C TYR A 63 5.11 6.49 4.81
N ILE A 64 4.52 6.91 3.69
CA ILE A 64 3.24 7.62 3.62
C ILE A 64 2.35 6.86 2.63
N GLY A 65 1.20 6.38 3.11
CA GLY A 65 0.21 5.69 2.28
C GLY A 65 -1.07 6.49 2.17
N THR A 66 -1.62 6.62 0.97
CA THR A 66 -2.96 7.17 0.72
C THR A 66 -3.80 6.16 -0.03
N CYS A 67 -5.03 5.94 0.41
CA CYS A 67 -6.00 5.09 -0.27
C CYS A 67 -7.24 5.93 -0.57
N THR A 68 -7.71 5.89 -1.81
CA THR A 68 -8.95 6.54 -2.25
C THR A 68 -9.85 5.50 -2.88
N VAL A 69 -11.04 5.35 -2.32
CA VAL A 69 -12.08 4.49 -2.88
C VAL A 69 -13.15 5.38 -3.51
N ARG A 70 -13.36 5.24 -4.83
CA ARG A 70 -14.42 5.93 -5.58
C ARG A 70 -15.41 4.89 -6.11
N TRP A 71 -16.70 5.17 -5.94
CA TRP A 71 -17.77 4.39 -6.54
C TRP A 71 -18.36 5.11 -7.75
N GLU A 72 -18.51 4.39 -8.86
CA GLU A 72 -19.02 4.94 -10.12
C GLU A 72 -20.00 3.95 -10.74
N ASN A 73 -21.29 4.11 -10.43
CA ASN A 73 -22.47 3.52 -11.09
C ASN A 73 -22.27 2.14 -11.76
N LYS A 74 -21.67 1.18 -11.01
CA LYS A 74 -21.44 -0.27 -11.29
C LYS A 74 -19.99 -0.71 -11.10
N THR A 75 -19.03 0.22 -11.08
CA THR A 75 -17.61 -0.08 -10.82
C THR A 75 -17.12 0.65 -9.57
N MET A 76 -16.25 -0.01 -8.81
CA MET A 76 -15.54 0.59 -7.69
C MET A 76 -14.07 0.69 -8.08
N TYR A 77 -13.51 1.90 -7.95
CA TYR A 77 -12.09 2.15 -8.11
C TYR A 77 -11.45 2.28 -6.74
N CYS A 78 -10.41 1.48 -6.50
CA CYS A 78 -9.53 1.62 -5.35
C CYS A 78 -8.17 2.08 -5.87
N ILE A 79 -7.75 3.28 -5.49
CA ILE A 79 -6.47 3.87 -5.87
C ILE A 79 -5.64 3.98 -4.60
N VAL A 80 -4.51 3.29 -4.57
CA VAL A 80 -3.58 3.33 -3.45
C VAL A 80 -2.24 3.87 -3.93
N SER A 81 -1.74 4.90 -3.25
CA SER A 81 -0.43 5.49 -3.51
C SER A 81 0.42 5.36 -2.25
N ALA A 82 1.63 4.82 -2.39
CA ALA A 82 2.60 4.72 -1.31
C ALA A 82 3.86 5.51 -1.68
N PHE A 83 4.35 6.31 -0.74
CA PHE A 83 5.58 7.08 -0.85
C PHE A 83 6.53 6.64 0.25
N GLY A 84 7.79 6.37 -0.10
CA GLY A 84 8.87 6.13 0.86
C GLY A 84 9.92 7.22 0.72
N LEU A 85 10.25 7.90 1.83
CA LEU A 85 11.33 8.87 1.86
C LEU A 85 12.51 8.28 2.64
N ALA A 86 13.65 8.10 1.97
CA ALA A 86 14.88 7.61 2.62
C ALA A 86 15.31 8.63 3.68
N ILE A 87 15.73 8.14 4.85
CA ILE A 87 16.25 8.96 5.95
C ILE A 87 17.77 8.82 6.00
#